data_AF-A0A9E4GHX2-F1
#
_entry.id   AF-A0A9E4GHX2-F1
#
_cell.length_a   1.000
_cell.length_b   1.000
_cell.length_c   1.000
_cell.angle_alpha   90.00
_cell.angle_beta   90.00
_cell.angle_gamma   90.00
#
_symmetry.space_group_name_H-M   'P 1'
#
loop_
_entity.id
_entity.type
_entity.pdbx_description
1 polymer ?
#
loop_
_entity_poly.entity_id
_entity_poly.type
_entity_poly.pdbx_seq_one_letter_code
_entity_poly.pdbx_strand_id
1 'polypeptide(L)'
;MSQPSSSASQVSRAVYDLDRLFSLREAVTSLDPGAPPQVRVLASGPIRAYRRIGILCGSFNPLTLAHSQLAEQVCHTWQLDQVFLSLATRTVDKEQVTGLGLEDRLALLSLYAAGRPSMGVALVNRGLYVEQARAFRRLLGPDTELCFLTGMDKLVQILDPRYYQDRDASLRELFDLAGLIVANRGELDQAAFRRLLAQPDNRAFRPAIRFFGLSAAASALNDLSATAIRHALASGRSIDAHVPAETAAYLHETRAYQPPQLRAGEVIDAYAIRLALLRLLYSAQLRVDLRRLVQTALAASPHGRRFRQACAEPSTEVAVELLRTCLERPDLGAGGGSG
;
A
#
# COMPACT_ATOMS: atom_id res chain seq x y z
N MET A 1 -19.71 -23.38 -14.79
CA MET A 1 -19.36 -22.56 -13.61
C MET A 1 -17.88 -22.75 -13.34
N SER A 2 -17.04 -21.83 -13.80
CA SER A 2 -15.59 -21.93 -13.60
C SER A 2 -15.28 -21.65 -12.13
N GLN A 3 -14.62 -22.60 -11.46
CA GLN A 3 -14.10 -22.38 -10.10
C GLN A 3 -13.19 -21.14 -10.12
N PRO A 4 -13.31 -20.21 -9.15
CA PRO A 4 -12.39 -19.09 -9.07
C PRO A 4 -10.96 -19.62 -8.94
N SER A 5 -10.01 -19.02 -9.65
CA SER A 5 -8.59 -19.34 -9.50
C SER A 5 -8.19 -19.26 -8.02
N SER A 6 -7.27 -20.14 -7.59
CA SER A 6 -6.79 -20.22 -6.19
C SER A 6 -6.39 -18.85 -5.62
N SER A 7 -5.84 -17.95 -6.45
CA SER A 7 -5.48 -16.58 -6.08
C SER A 7 -6.68 -15.67 -5.79
N ALA A 8 -7.75 -15.73 -6.60
CA ALA A 8 -8.94 -14.90 -6.39
C ALA A 8 -9.67 -15.26 -5.08
N SER A 9 -9.74 -16.55 -4.75
CA SER A 9 -10.30 -17.03 -3.49
C SER A 9 -9.50 -16.54 -2.28
N GLN A 10 -8.16 -16.57 -2.37
CA GLN A 10 -7.27 -16.07 -1.32
C GLN A 10 -7.42 -14.57 -1.11
N VAL A 11 -7.49 -13.79 -2.19
CA VAL A 11 -7.68 -12.34 -2.12
C VAL A 11 -9.03 -12.00 -1.49
N SER A 12 -10.11 -12.63 -1.96
CA SER A 12 -11.44 -12.42 -1.42
C SER A 12 -11.51 -12.76 0.07
N ARG A 13 -10.81 -13.80 0.55
CA ARG A 13 -10.70 -14.07 1.99
C ARG A 13 -9.97 -12.95 2.73
N ALA A 14 -8.83 -12.50 2.22
CA ALA A 14 -8.02 -11.47 2.87
C ALA A 14 -8.71 -10.09 2.93
N VAL A 15 -9.53 -9.73 1.94
CA VAL A 15 -10.30 -8.47 1.92
C VAL A 15 -11.27 -8.34 3.09
N TYR A 16 -11.80 -9.48 3.56
CA TYR A 16 -12.79 -9.55 4.64
C TYR A 16 -12.27 -10.19 5.93
N ASP A 17 -10.98 -10.50 6.00
CA ASP A 17 -10.35 -11.07 7.19
C ASP A 17 -10.22 -9.99 8.27
N LEU A 18 -11.21 -9.93 9.15
CA LEU A 18 -11.32 -8.86 10.13
C LEU A 18 -10.23 -8.94 11.19
N ASP A 19 -9.80 -10.13 11.61
CA ASP A 19 -8.70 -10.28 12.57
C ASP A 19 -7.41 -9.70 12.00
N ARG A 20 -7.10 -10.02 10.74
CA ARG A 20 -5.96 -9.44 10.04
C ARG A 20 -6.06 -7.92 9.94
N LEU A 21 -7.23 -7.39 9.60
CA LEU A 21 -7.45 -5.95 9.49
C LEU A 21 -7.28 -5.23 10.85
N PHE A 22 -7.74 -5.82 11.95
CA PHE A 22 -7.47 -5.32 13.30
C PHE A 22 -5.98 -5.35 13.66
N SER A 23 -5.26 -6.43 13.35
CA SER A 23 -3.80 -6.49 13.57
C SER A 23 -3.04 -5.46 12.74
N LEU A 24 -3.45 -5.22 11.49
CA LEU A 24 -2.87 -4.17 10.66
C LEU A 24 -3.17 -2.78 11.21
N ARG A 25 -4.40 -2.52 11.68
CA ARG A 25 -4.75 -1.27 12.33
C ARG A 25 -3.90 -1.04 13.57
N GLU A 26 -3.75 -2.04 14.43
CA GLU A 26 -2.91 -1.96 15.62
C GLU A 26 -1.46 -1.60 15.24
N ALA A 27 -0.92 -2.25 14.21
CA ALA A 27 0.41 -1.92 13.68
C ALA A 27 0.52 -0.47 13.23
N VAL A 28 -0.50 0.05 12.54
CA VAL A 28 -0.58 1.45 12.11
C VAL A 28 -0.67 2.40 13.29
N THR A 29 -1.55 2.14 14.26
CA THR A 29 -1.82 3.05 15.38
C THR A 29 -0.72 3.02 16.43
N SER A 30 0.03 1.93 16.55
CA SER A 30 1.14 1.79 17.51
C SER A 30 2.41 2.53 17.08
N LEU A 31 2.57 2.82 15.79
CA LEU A 31 3.73 3.53 15.24
C LEU A 31 3.50 5.04 15.27
N ASP A 32 3.82 5.66 16.40
CA ASP A 32 3.69 7.11 16.60
C ASP A 32 4.57 7.89 15.60
N PRO A 33 3.98 8.73 14.72
CA PRO A 33 4.74 9.59 13.80
C PRO A 33 5.60 10.65 14.50
N GLY A 34 5.31 10.96 15.77
CA GLY A 34 6.08 11.87 16.62
C GLY A 34 7.31 11.23 17.27
N ALA A 35 7.27 9.92 17.51
CA ALA A 35 8.37 9.16 18.08
C ALA A 35 9.61 9.11 17.18
N PRO A 36 10.81 8.74 17.70
CA PRO A 36 11.99 8.46 16.89
C PRO A 36 11.69 7.46 15.76
N PRO A 37 12.51 7.39 14.69
CA PRO A 37 12.18 6.53 13.56
C PRO A 37 12.04 5.05 13.97
N GLN A 38 11.00 4.39 13.52
CA GLN A 38 10.65 3.02 13.88
C GLN A 38 10.17 2.29 12.63
N VAL A 39 10.42 0.98 12.62
CA VAL A 39 9.98 0.07 11.56
C VAL A 39 9.36 -1.17 12.20
N ARG A 40 8.26 -1.64 11.62
CA ARG A 40 7.63 -2.92 11.94
C ARG A 40 7.57 -3.75 10.67
N VAL A 41 8.14 -4.95 10.71
CA VAL A 41 8.01 -5.93 9.64
C VAL A 41 6.66 -6.63 9.78
N LEU A 42 5.87 -6.60 8.71
CA LEU A 42 4.52 -7.19 8.67
C LEU A 42 4.49 -8.50 7.88
N ALA A 43 5.41 -8.65 6.93
CA ALA A 43 5.64 -9.88 6.21
C ALA A 43 7.12 -9.96 5.84
N SER A 44 7.69 -11.15 5.89
CA SER A 44 9.03 -11.43 5.40
C SER A 44 9.15 -12.86 4.93
N GLY A 45 10.00 -13.09 3.93
CA GLY A 45 10.39 -14.42 3.51
C GLY A 45 11.18 -15.19 4.57
N PRO A 46 11.34 -16.51 4.40
CA PRO A 46 12.08 -17.38 5.30
C PRO A 46 13.59 -17.20 5.10
N ILE A 47 14.15 -16.09 5.58
CA ILE A 47 15.57 -15.77 5.43
C ILE A 47 16.27 -15.91 6.77
N ARG A 48 17.35 -16.70 6.79
CA ARG A 48 18.10 -17.01 8.01
C ARG A 48 19.05 -15.89 8.45
N ALA A 49 19.50 -15.06 7.52
CA ALA A 49 20.31 -13.88 7.78
C ALA A 49 20.13 -12.85 6.67
N TYR A 50 19.83 -11.61 7.04
CA TYR A 50 19.73 -10.49 6.12
C TYR A 50 21.10 -9.86 5.94
N ARG A 51 21.78 -10.12 4.81
CA ARG A 51 23.08 -9.50 4.50
C ARG A 51 22.93 -8.32 3.57
N ARG A 52 22.06 -8.42 2.56
CA ARG A 52 21.81 -7.36 1.57
C ARG A 52 20.32 -7.15 1.38
N ILE A 53 19.84 -5.97 1.74
CA ILE A 53 18.41 -5.67 1.78
C ILE A 53 18.07 -4.45 0.94
N GLY A 54 17.09 -4.65 0.07
CA GLY A 54 16.44 -3.59 -0.67
C GLY A 54 15.27 -3.01 0.11
N ILE A 55 15.08 -1.70 0.00
CA ILE A 55 13.92 -0.99 0.52
C ILE A 55 13.29 -0.20 -0.61
N LEU A 56 12.10 -0.62 -1.06
CA LEU A 56 11.31 0.14 -2.04
C LEU A 56 10.27 0.95 -1.29
N CYS A 57 10.48 2.26 -1.20
CA CYS A 57 9.55 3.18 -0.55
C CYS A 57 8.42 3.57 -1.51
N GLY A 58 7.18 3.57 -1.03
CA GLY A 58 6.05 4.01 -1.85
C GLY A 58 4.77 4.23 -1.07
N SER A 59 3.86 5.03 -1.62
CA SER A 59 2.49 5.13 -1.11
C SER A 59 1.66 3.91 -1.48
N PHE A 60 2.08 3.15 -2.51
CA PHE A 60 1.44 1.92 -3.00
C PHE A 60 -0.08 2.04 -3.09
N ASN A 61 -0.55 3.12 -3.71
CA ASN A 61 -1.95 3.52 -3.75
C ASN A 61 -2.51 3.52 -5.19
N PRO A 62 -2.57 2.36 -5.89
CA PRO A 62 -2.20 1.00 -5.45
C PRO A 62 -0.76 0.57 -5.86
N LEU A 63 -0.35 -0.65 -5.46
CA LEU A 63 0.85 -1.32 -5.98
C LEU A 63 0.67 -1.61 -7.49
N THR A 64 1.59 -1.13 -8.33
CA THR A 64 1.57 -1.29 -9.81
C THR A 64 2.67 -2.21 -10.31
N LEU A 65 2.62 -2.61 -11.58
CA LEU A 65 3.70 -3.41 -12.19
C LEU A 65 5.05 -2.68 -12.23
N ALA A 66 5.06 -1.35 -12.32
CA ALA A 66 6.29 -0.55 -12.21
C ALA A 66 7.03 -0.85 -10.90
N HIS A 67 6.29 -0.88 -9.78
CA HIS A 67 6.87 -1.15 -8.47
C HIS A 67 7.37 -2.59 -8.34
N SER A 68 6.54 -3.57 -8.72
CA SER A 68 6.90 -4.99 -8.60
C SER A 68 8.09 -5.35 -9.47
N GLN A 69 8.14 -4.86 -10.71
CA GLN A 69 9.25 -5.14 -11.62
C GLN A 69 10.54 -4.49 -11.16
N LEU A 70 10.49 -3.24 -10.66
CA LEU A 70 11.67 -2.62 -10.08
C LEU A 70 12.20 -3.45 -8.90
N ALA A 71 11.33 -3.84 -7.98
CA ALA A 71 11.71 -4.65 -6.83
C ALA A 71 12.32 -6.00 -7.25
N GLU A 72 11.65 -6.75 -8.13
CA GLU A 72 12.08 -8.08 -8.57
C GLU A 72 13.39 -8.03 -9.38
N GLN A 73 13.52 -7.09 -10.33
CA GLN A 73 14.72 -7.00 -11.18
C GLN A 73 15.95 -6.54 -10.39
N VAL A 74 15.80 -5.56 -9.49
CA VAL A 74 16.90 -5.13 -8.64
C VAL A 74 17.26 -6.23 -7.65
N CYS A 75 16.28 -6.89 -7.04
CA CYS A 75 16.52 -8.02 -6.13
C CYS A 75 17.37 -9.10 -6.81
N HIS A 76 17.01 -9.47 -8.03
CA HIS A 76 17.73 -10.48 -8.80
C HIS A 76 19.14 -10.00 -9.21
N THR A 77 19.22 -8.82 -9.83
CA THR A 77 20.49 -8.31 -10.40
C THR A 77 21.53 -8.01 -9.33
N TRP A 78 21.10 -7.46 -8.20
CA TRP A 78 21.98 -7.09 -7.08
C TRP A 78 22.10 -8.18 -6.03
N GLN A 79 21.51 -9.36 -6.27
CA GLN A 79 21.55 -10.50 -5.37
C GLN A 79 21.14 -10.12 -3.93
N LEU A 80 20.07 -9.33 -3.83
CA LEU A 80 19.49 -8.97 -2.54
C LEU A 80 18.83 -10.20 -1.94
N ASP A 81 18.96 -10.37 -0.63
CA ASP A 81 18.29 -11.45 0.07
C ASP A 81 16.78 -11.20 0.09
N GLN A 82 16.38 -9.93 0.27
CA GLN A 82 15.00 -9.49 0.28
C GLN A 82 14.85 -8.03 -0.12
N VAL A 83 13.69 -7.69 -0.67
CA VAL A 83 13.22 -6.31 -0.83
C VAL A 83 12.00 -6.09 0.07
N PHE A 84 12.08 -5.12 0.97
CA PHE A 84 10.93 -4.65 1.73
C PHE A 84 10.18 -3.57 0.94
N LEU A 85 8.90 -3.81 0.67
CA LEU A 85 7.95 -2.79 0.25
C LEU A 85 7.61 -1.95 1.49
N SER A 86 8.19 -0.76 1.58
CA SER A 86 8.14 0.11 2.76
C SER A 86 7.09 1.20 2.60
N LEU A 87 6.13 1.21 3.51
CA LEU A 87 5.02 2.15 3.55
C LEU A 87 5.10 2.97 4.84
N ALA A 88 4.95 4.29 4.75
CA ALA A 88 5.05 5.19 5.88
C ALA A 88 3.68 5.59 6.43
N THR A 89 3.51 5.61 7.76
CA THR A 89 2.30 6.18 8.40
C THR A 89 2.22 7.70 8.22
N ARG A 90 3.38 8.36 8.08
CA ARG A 90 3.51 9.77 7.72
C ARG A 90 4.41 9.94 6.51
N THR A 91 3.86 10.42 5.41
CA THR A 91 4.59 10.77 4.18
C THR A 91 5.24 12.15 4.31
N VAL A 92 6.26 12.40 3.48
CA VAL A 92 7.03 13.66 3.48
C VAL A 92 6.17 14.82 2.97
N ASP A 93 5.46 14.60 1.87
CA ASP A 93 4.40 15.48 1.42
C ASP A 93 3.12 15.11 2.19
N LYS A 94 2.38 16.09 2.72
CA LYS A 94 1.06 15.83 3.35
C LYS A 94 0.11 15.30 2.28
N GLU A 95 0.03 13.98 2.12
CA GLU A 95 -0.95 13.37 1.23
C GLU A 95 -2.31 13.48 1.90
N GLN A 96 -3.29 14.09 1.22
CA GLN A 96 -4.68 13.75 1.51
C GLN A 96 -4.84 12.28 1.15
N VAL A 97 -5.10 11.43 2.15
CA VAL A 97 -5.31 9.99 1.96
C VAL A 97 -6.59 9.80 1.16
N THR A 98 -6.46 9.87 -0.17
CA THR A 98 -7.51 9.56 -1.13
C THR A 98 -7.29 8.13 -1.61
N GLY A 99 -8.36 7.34 -1.71
CA GLY A 99 -8.27 5.96 -2.16
C GLY A 99 -8.06 4.94 -1.06
N LEU A 100 -7.10 4.02 -1.24
CA LEU A 100 -6.91 2.94 -0.28
C LEU A 100 -6.50 3.47 1.09
N GLY A 101 -7.13 2.93 2.15
CA GLY A 101 -6.70 3.14 3.53
C GLY A 101 -5.34 2.50 3.77
N LEU A 102 -4.65 2.89 4.85
CA LEU A 102 -3.31 2.39 5.13
C LEU A 102 -3.32 0.88 5.37
N GLU A 103 -4.31 0.39 6.12
CA GLU A 103 -4.53 -1.02 6.39
C GLU A 103 -4.79 -1.81 5.09
N ASP A 104 -5.56 -1.26 4.15
CA ASP A 104 -5.83 -1.90 2.87
C ASP A 104 -4.59 -1.96 1.97
N ARG A 105 -3.76 -0.90 1.97
CA ARG A 105 -2.47 -0.92 1.25
C ARG A 105 -1.54 -1.99 1.83
N LEU A 106 -1.45 -2.09 3.15
CA LEU A 106 -0.64 -3.11 3.82
C LEU A 106 -1.16 -4.53 3.58
N ALA A 107 -2.48 -4.73 3.62
CA ALA A 107 -3.11 -6.00 3.30
C ALA A 107 -2.79 -6.43 1.85
N LEU A 108 -2.90 -5.49 0.91
CA LEU A 108 -2.56 -5.71 -0.49
C LEU A 108 -1.08 -6.05 -0.69
N LEU A 109 -0.17 -5.27 -0.10
CA LEU A 109 1.28 -5.55 -0.18
C LEU A 109 1.61 -6.92 0.41
N SER A 110 0.95 -7.29 1.50
CA SER A 110 1.17 -8.58 2.16
C SER A 110 0.62 -9.75 1.34
N LEU A 111 -0.46 -9.55 0.58
CA LEU A 111 -0.96 -10.54 -0.39
C LEU A 111 0.07 -10.76 -1.51
N TYR A 112 0.61 -9.67 -2.06
CA TYR A 112 1.65 -9.73 -3.09
C TYR A 112 2.92 -10.44 -2.58
N ALA A 113 3.36 -10.12 -1.35
CA ALA A 113 4.55 -10.71 -0.75
C ALA A 113 4.38 -12.20 -0.39
N ALA A 114 3.17 -12.67 -0.05
CA ALA A 114 2.93 -14.05 0.38
C ALA A 114 3.36 -15.11 -0.66
N GLY A 115 3.29 -14.79 -1.95
CA GLY A 115 3.73 -15.67 -3.03
C GLY A 115 5.21 -15.50 -3.43
N ARG A 116 5.96 -14.61 -2.78
CA ARG A 116 7.28 -14.15 -3.23
C ARG A 116 8.28 -14.12 -2.06
N PRO A 117 9.09 -15.18 -1.86
CA PRO A 117 10.03 -15.27 -0.73
C PRO A 117 11.06 -14.14 -0.65
N SER A 118 11.39 -13.50 -1.76
CA SER A 118 12.30 -12.35 -1.81
C SER A 118 11.62 -11.01 -1.51
N MET A 119 10.32 -10.99 -1.21
CA MET A 119 9.55 -9.78 -0.94
C MET A 119 9.04 -9.77 0.49
N GLY A 120 9.28 -8.65 1.18
CA GLY A 120 8.75 -8.37 2.50
C GLY A 120 7.90 -7.11 2.51
N VAL A 121 7.20 -6.88 3.61
CA VAL A 121 6.40 -5.66 3.85
C VAL A 121 6.86 -5.04 5.15
N ALA A 122 7.17 -3.75 5.09
CA ALA A 122 7.56 -2.96 6.24
C ALA A 122 6.66 -1.73 6.39
N LEU A 123 6.31 -1.43 7.62
CA LEU A 123 5.61 -0.21 8.00
C LEU A 123 6.57 0.65 8.82
N VAL A 124 6.76 1.90 8.40
CA VAL A 124 7.62 2.88 9.08
C VAL A 124 6.79 4.04 9.61
N ASN A 125 7.19 4.64 10.71
CA ASN A 125 6.45 5.79 11.27
C ASN A 125 6.76 7.13 10.56
N ARG A 126 7.87 7.20 9.81
CA ARG A 126 8.33 8.43 9.15
C ARG A 126 8.79 8.22 7.72
N GLY A 127 8.55 9.23 6.88
CA GLY A 127 8.69 9.12 5.42
C GLY A 127 10.06 9.49 4.85
N LEU A 128 10.89 10.29 5.55
CA LEU A 128 12.21 10.69 5.00
C LEU A 128 13.14 9.48 4.89
N TYR A 129 13.90 9.41 3.79
CA TYR A 129 14.77 8.27 3.52
C TYR A 129 15.83 8.06 4.62
N VAL A 130 16.43 9.14 5.14
CA VAL A 130 17.38 9.06 6.28
C VAL A 130 16.72 8.49 7.54
N GLU A 131 15.45 8.82 7.79
CA GLU A 131 14.71 8.32 8.96
C GLU A 131 14.38 6.83 8.79
N GLN A 132 13.99 6.41 7.60
CA GLN A 132 13.80 5.00 7.28
C GLN A 132 15.12 4.22 7.38
N ALA A 133 16.24 4.78 6.88
CA ALA A 133 17.56 4.17 6.96
C ALA A 133 17.95 3.91 8.42
N ARG A 134 17.74 4.90 9.31
CA ARG A 134 17.96 4.76 10.76
C ARG A 134 17.09 3.64 11.36
N ALA A 135 15.82 3.57 10.99
CA ALA A 135 14.90 2.56 11.51
C ALA A 135 15.32 1.14 11.09
N PHE A 136 15.63 0.93 9.80
CA PHE A 136 16.11 -0.35 9.29
C PHE A 136 17.49 -0.73 9.85
N ARG A 137 18.41 0.23 9.98
CA ARG A 137 19.73 0.00 10.60
C ARG A 137 19.61 -0.49 12.04
N ARG A 138 18.69 0.09 12.82
CA ARG A 138 18.41 -0.38 14.19
C ARG A 138 17.81 -1.79 14.22
N LEU A 139 16.94 -2.11 13.26
CA LEU A 139 16.30 -3.42 13.17
C LEU A 139 17.28 -4.53 12.76
N LEU A 140 18.13 -4.25 11.76
CA LEU A 140 18.93 -5.26 11.06
C LEU A 140 20.41 -5.29 11.47
N GLY A 141 20.84 -4.32 12.27
CA GLY A 141 22.22 -4.23 12.74
C GLY A 141 23.20 -3.65 11.71
N PRO A 142 24.47 -3.44 12.11
CA PRO A 142 25.49 -2.78 11.29
C PRO A 142 25.98 -3.63 10.10
N ASP A 143 25.92 -4.96 10.21
CA ASP A 143 26.48 -5.87 9.19
C ASP A 143 25.58 -6.03 7.95
N THR A 144 24.36 -5.48 7.99
CA THR A 144 23.43 -5.53 6.86
C THR A 144 23.71 -4.40 5.87
N GLU A 145 23.97 -4.70 4.63
CA GLU A 145 24.00 -3.71 3.56
C GLU A 145 22.56 -3.29 3.21
N LEU A 146 22.30 -1.99 3.24
CA LEU A 146 20.99 -1.41 2.93
C LEU A 146 21.09 -0.63 1.62
N CYS A 147 20.12 -0.84 0.73
CA CYS A 147 19.94 0.00 -0.45
C CYS A 147 18.47 0.37 -0.64
N PHE A 148 18.21 1.65 -0.94
CA PHE A 148 16.89 2.10 -1.36
C PHE A 148 16.72 1.95 -2.86
N LEU A 149 15.56 1.45 -3.27
CA LEU A 149 15.17 1.29 -4.67
C LEU A 149 14.27 2.47 -5.02
N THR A 150 14.64 3.22 -6.05
CA THR A 150 13.94 4.45 -6.42
C THR A 150 13.89 4.66 -7.92
N GLY A 151 12.93 5.43 -8.40
CA GLY A 151 12.96 6.02 -9.74
C GLY A 151 13.75 7.33 -9.76
N MET A 152 14.07 7.79 -10.97
CA MET A 152 14.73 9.09 -11.21
C MET A 152 13.98 10.29 -10.61
N ASP A 153 12.65 10.30 -10.69
CA ASP A 153 11.83 11.39 -10.12
C ASP A 153 11.99 11.50 -8.59
N LYS A 154 12.11 10.35 -7.93
CA LYS A 154 12.33 10.26 -6.49
C LYS A 154 13.77 10.57 -6.10
N LEU A 155 14.77 10.28 -6.94
CA LEU A 155 16.14 10.76 -6.72
C LEU A 155 16.18 12.30 -6.67
N VAL A 156 15.50 12.96 -7.62
CA VAL A 156 15.40 14.44 -7.61
C VAL A 156 14.78 14.94 -6.31
N GLN A 157 13.70 14.29 -5.85
CA GLN A 157 13.06 14.62 -4.57
C GLN A 157 13.98 14.40 -3.36
N ILE A 158 14.73 13.29 -3.31
CA ILE A 158 15.65 12.97 -2.21
C ILE A 158 16.76 14.02 -2.12
N LEU A 159 17.24 14.53 -3.25
CA LEU A 159 18.32 15.52 -3.29
C LEU A 159 17.83 16.97 -3.11
N ASP A 160 16.52 17.21 -2.96
CA ASP A 160 15.95 18.56 -2.89
C ASP A 160 16.08 19.13 -1.45
N PRO A 161 16.73 20.31 -1.27
CA PRO A 161 16.92 20.92 0.04
C PRO A 161 15.63 21.20 0.80
N ARG A 162 14.48 21.38 0.13
CA ARG A 162 13.22 21.77 0.80
C ARG A 162 12.71 20.75 1.82
N TYR A 163 13.21 19.50 1.75
CA TYR A 163 12.82 18.42 2.64
C TYR A 163 13.66 18.30 3.90
N TYR A 164 14.68 19.14 4.05
CA TYR A 164 15.64 19.05 5.14
C TYR A 164 15.82 20.38 5.83
N GLN A 165 16.12 20.33 7.13
CA GLN A 165 16.64 21.50 7.85
C GLN A 165 18.11 21.74 7.47
N ASP A 166 18.92 20.67 7.51
CA ASP A 166 20.26 20.62 6.94
C ASP A 166 20.31 19.44 5.95
N ARG A 167 20.27 19.78 4.67
CA ARG A 167 20.26 18.82 3.57
C ARG A 167 21.51 17.96 3.57
N ASP A 168 22.69 18.59 3.60
CA ASP A 168 23.93 17.87 3.37
C ASP A 168 24.27 16.99 4.57
N ALA A 169 23.99 17.43 5.81
CA ALA A 169 24.12 16.56 6.97
C ALA A 169 23.18 15.34 6.87
N SER A 170 21.92 15.56 6.48
CA SER A 170 20.94 14.48 6.33
C SER A 170 21.30 13.50 5.22
N LEU A 171 21.84 13.99 4.10
CA LEU A 171 22.27 13.16 2.98
C LEU A 171 23.57 12.40 3.30
N ARG A 172 24.55 13.01 3.96
CA ARG A 172 25.75 12.30 4.43
C ARG A 172 25.35 11.12 5.31
N GLU A 173 24.49 11.37 6.31
CA GLU A 173 24.01 10.31 7.18
C GLU A 173 23.21 9.23 6.43
N LEU A 174 22.32 9.63 5.49
CA LEU A 174 21.61 8.66 4.66
C LEU A 174 22.60 7.74 3.94
N PHE A 175 23.65 8.30 3.34
CA PHE A 175 24.62 7.54 2.56
C PHE A 175 25.66 6.78 3.37
N ASP A 176 25.87 7.15 4.63
CA ASP A 176 26.59 6.33 5.61
C ASP A 176 25.76 5.11 6.04
N LEU A 177 24.43 5.22 6.02
CA LEU A 177 23.51 4.16 6.44
C LEU A 177 23.10 3.24 5.28
N ALA A 178 22.92 3.77 4.06
CA ALA A 178 22.35 3.05 2.93
C ALA A 178 22.74 3.65 1.56
N GLY A 179 22.87 2.79 0.54
CA GLY A 179 23.00 3.21 -0.85
C GLY A 179 21.66 3.51 -1.53
N LEU A 180 21.70 4.04 -2.76
CA LEU A 180 20.55 4.19 -3.66
C LEU A 180 20.77 3.45 -4.96
N ILE A 181 19.78 2.66 -5.39
CA ILE A 181 19.69 2.08 -6.72
C ILE A 181 18.56 2.79 -7.46
N VAL A 182 18.91 3.49 -8.53
CA VAL A 182 18.04 4.45 -9.22
C VAL A 182 17.72 3.95 -10.62
N ALA A 183 16.45 3.62 -10.85
CA ALA A 183 15.94 3.21 -12.15
C ALA A 183 15.54 4.39 -13.03
N ASN A 184 15.70 4.22 -14.35
CA ASN A 184 15.19 5.15 -15.35
C ASN A 184 13.66 5.25 -15.30
N ARG A 185 13.11 6.42 -15.65
CA ARG A 185 11.67 6.66 -15.69
C ARG A 185 11.32 7.72 -16.72
N GLY A 186 10.39 7.41 -17.64
CA GLY A 186 10.09 8.26 -18.80
C GLY A 186 11.37 8.64 -19.55
N GLU A 187 11.50 9.94 -19.85
CA GLU A 187 12.67 10.51 -20.51
C GLU A 187 13.89 10.68 -19.59
N LEU A 188 13.76 10.43 -18.28
CA LEU A 188 14.88 10.53 -17.34
C LEU A 188 15.74 9.26 -17.43
N ASP A 189 16.74 9.35 -18.28
CA ASP A 189 17.67 8.29 -18.63
C ASP A 189 19.02 8.38 -17.86
N GLN A 190 19.99 7.58 -18.29
CA GLN A 190 21.33 7.57 -17.69
C GLN A 190 22.07 8.91 -17.88
N ALA A 191 21.82 9.65 -18.96
CA ALA A 191 22.43 10.95 -19.18
C ALA A 191 21.87 11.98 -18.19
N ALA A 192 20.55 11.98 -17.98
CA ALA A 192 19.90 12.81 -16.97
C ALA A 192 20.44 12.51 -15.56
N PHE A 193 20.58 11.22 -15.21
CA PHE A 193 21.20 10.77 -13.96
C PHE A 193 22.62 11.32 -13.77
N ARG A 194 23.48 11.16 -14.80
CA ARG A 194 24.86 11.65 -14.75
C ARG A 194 24.93 13.16 -14.59
N ARG A 195 24.07 13.91 -15.29
CA ARG A 195 24.00 15.37 -15.20
C ARG A 195 23.57 15.83 -13.80
N LEU A 196 22.57 15.20 -13.21
CA LEU A 196 22.11 15.52 -11.86
C LEU A 196 23.22 15.33 -10.82
N LEU A 197 23.93 14.20 -10.85
CA LEU A 197 25.01 13.92 -9.91
C LEU A 197 26.33 14.64 -10.21
N ALA A 198 26.46 15.28 -11.37
CA ALA A 198 27.60 16.14 -11.70
C ALA A 198 27.47 17.56 -11.13
N GLN A 199 26.27 17.97 -10.68
CA GLN A 199 26.06 19.26 -10.03
C GLN A 199 26.93 19.39 -8.77
N PRO A 200 27.52 20.57 -8.47
CA PRO A 200 28.40 20.76 -7.32
C PRO A 200 27.79 20.25 -6.01
N ASP A 201 26.51 20.55 -5.78
CA ASP A 201 25.77 20.21 -4.56
C ASP A 201 25.45 18.71 -4.41
N ASN A 202 25.64 17.92 -5.48
CA ASN A 202 25.33 16.49 -5.50
C ASN A 202 26.59 15.62 -5.62
N ARG A 203 27.71 16.21 -6.06
CA ARG A 203 28.92 15.46 -6.44
C ARG A 203 29.46 14.60 -5.31
N ALA A 204 29.38 15.09 -4.07
CA ALA A 204 29.86 14.38 -2.87
C ALA A 204 29.09 13.07 -2.61
N PHE A 205 27.82 12.99 -3.02
CA PHE A 205 26.95 11.84 -2.74
C PHE A 205 26.97 10.77 -3.84
N ARG A 206 27.54 11.08 -5.00
CA ARG A 206 27.64 10.17 -6.15
C ARG A 206 28.17 8.76 -5.81
N PRO A 207 29.18 8.56 -4.92
CA PRO A 207 29.70 7.23 -4.62
C PRO A 207 28.67 6.26 -4.01
N ALA A 208 27.60 6.75 -3.39
CA ALA A 208 26.57 5.91 -2.76
C ALA A 208 25.34 5.68 -3.67
N ILE A 209 25.32 6.28 -4.87
CA ILE A 209 24.17 6.26 -5.77
C ILE A 209 24.56 5.48 -7.04
N ARG A 210 23.74 4.50 -7.42
CA ARG A 210 23.96 3.61 -8.56
C ARG A 210 22.79 3.69 -9.52
N PHE A 211 23.08 3.83 -10.81
CA PHE A 211 22.06 3.80 -11.84
C PHE A 211 21.75 2.35 -12.22
N PHE A 212 20.48 2.04 -12.44
CA PHE A 212 20.00 0.75 -12.91
C PHE A 212 19.11 0.96 -14.14
N GLY A 213 19.62 0.62 -15.32
CA GLY A 213 18.83 0.69 -16.54
C GLY A 213 17.90 -0.51 -16.64
N LEU A 214 16.59 -0.26 -16.58
CA LEU A 214 15.59 -1.28 -16.87
C LEU A 214 15.58 -1.59 -18.36
N SER A 215 15.24 -2.84 -18.72
CA SER A 215 15.07 -3.23 -20.12
C SER A 215 13.97 -2.40 -20.78
N ALA A 216 13.97 -2.28 -22.11
CA ALA A 216 12.94 -1.52 -22.83
C ALA A 216 11.50 -1.97 -22.49
N ALA A 217 11.29 -3.28 -22.32
CA ALA A 217 10.00 -3.84 -21.91
C ALA A 217 9.59 -3.44 -20.48
N ALA A 218 10.54 -3.44 -19.54
CA ALA A 218 10.29 -2.98 -18.17
C ALA A 218 10.17 -1.44 -18.09
N SER A 219 10.87 -0.71 -18.96
CA SER A 219 10.78 0.75 -19.05
C SER A 219 9.38 1.22 -19.46
N ALA A 220 8.72 0.52 -20.38
CA ALA A 220 7.34 0.82 -20.79
C ALA A 220 6.35 0.70 -19.62
N LEU A 221 6.60 -0.24 -18.71
CA LEU A 221 5.78 -0.42 -17.51
C LEU A 221 6.17 0.57 -16.40
N ASN A 222 7.36 1.15 -16.44
CA ASN A 222 7.83 2.12 -15.45
C ASN A 222 7.15 3.50 -15.55
N ASP A 223 6.53 3.80 -16.68
CA ASP A 223 5.68 4.97 -16.85
C ASP A 223 4.28 4.77 -16.24
N LEU A 224 3.95 3.55 -15.79
CA LEU A 224 2.70 3.27 -15.07
C LEU A 224 2.73 3.88 -13.68
N SER A 225 2.01 4.99 -13.54
CA SER A 225 1.77 5.60 -12.24
C SER A 225 0.53 5.02 -11.55
N ALA A 226 0.55 4.96 -10.23
CA ALA A 226 -0.63 4.65 -9.43
C ALA A 226 -1.80 5.62 -9.75
N THR A 227 -1.50 6.89 -10.04
CA THR A 227 -2.50 7.88 -10.48
C THR A 227 -3.22 7.46 -11.77
N ALA A 228 -2.50 6.92 -12.75
CA ALA A 228 -3.10 6.42 -13.99
C ALA A 228 -4.02 5.21 -13.72
N ILE A 229 -3.64 4.32 -12.79
CA ILE A 229 -4.50 3.20 -12.37
C ILE A 229 -5.79 3.71 -11.72
N ARG A 230 -5.70 4.67 -10.80
CA ARG A 230 -6.88 5.28 -10.17
C ARG A 230 -7.80 5.93 -11.21
N HIS A 231 -7.25 6.68 -12.16
CA HIS A 231 -8.02 7.31 -13.23
C HIS A 231 -8.67 6.28 -14.17
N ALA A 232 -7.97 5.20 -14.49
CA ALA A 232 -8.52 4.11 -15.31
C ALA A 232 -9.72 3.45 -14.61
N LEU A 233 -9.61 3.12 -13.33
CA LEU A 233 -10.71 2.56 -12.53
C LEU A 233 -11.90 3.54 -12.40
N ALA A 234 -11.62 4.83 -12.15
CA ALA A 234 -12.64 5.86 -12.09
C ALA A 234 -13.41 6.00 -13.42
N SER A 235 -12.74 5.68 -14.54
CA SER A 235 -13.30 5.71 -15.89
C SER A 235 -13.83 4.33 -16.36
N GLY A 236 -13.89 3.33 -15.49
CA GLY A 236 -14.36 1.97 -15.83
C GLY A 236 -13.46 1.18 -16.79
N ARG A 237 -12.20 1.59 -16.97
CA ARG A 237 -11.21 0.87 -17.80
C ARG A 237 -10.53 -0.24 -17.01
N SER A 238 -10.20 -1.34 -17.68
CA SER A 238 -9.43 -2.43 -17.06
C SER A 238 -8.00 -1.99 -16.72
N ILE A 239 -7.48 -2.55 -15.64
CA ILE A 239 -6.14 -2.31 -15.10
C ILE A 239 -5.31 -3.59 -15.00
N ASP A 240 -5.85 -4.73 -15.43
CA ASP A 240 -5.30 -6.06 -15.16
C ASP A 240 -3.91 -6.27 -15.77
N ALA A 241 -3.62 -5.59 -16.90
CA ALA A 241 -2.31 -5.60 -17.55
C ALA A 241 -1.28 -4.65 -16.93
N HIS A 242 -1.66 -3.87 -15.91
CA HIS A 242 -0.84 -2.78 -15.37
C HIS A 242 -0.54 -2.92 -13.87
N VAL A 243 -1.14 -3.92 -13.21
CA VAL A 243 -0.92 -4.23 -11.80
C VAL A 243 -0.71 -5.73 -11.59
N PRO A 244 -0.10 -6.16 -10.47
CA PRO A 244 -0.08 -7.58 -10.08
C PRO A 244 -1.50 -8.15 -9.95
N ALA A 245 -1.66 -9.45 -10.21
CA ALA A 245 -2.97 -10.12 -10.18
C ALA A 245 -3.68 -9.98 -8.82
N GLU A 246 -2.92 -10.00 -7.73
CA GLU A 246 -3.41 -9.78 -6.36
C GLU A 246 -3.97 -8.35 -6.20
N THR A 247 -3.31 -7.35 -6.80
CA THR A 247 -3.82 -5.97 -6.84
C THR A 247 -5.11 -5.88 -7.64
N ALA A 248 -5.16 -6.46 -8.85
CA ALA A 248 -6.37 -6.42 -9.67
C ALA A 248 -7.55 -7.04 -8.92
N ALA A 249 -7.38 -8.25 -8.38
CA ALA A 249 -8.40 -8.93 -7.61
C ALA A 249 -8.85 -8.12 -6.38
N TYR A 250 -7.91 -7.51 -5.64
CA TYR A 250 -8.24 -6.71 -4.46
C TYR A 250 -9.08 -5.48 -4.80
N LEU A 251 -8.70 -4.76 -5.86
CA LEU A 251 -9.40 -3.56 -6.31
C LEU A 251 -10.77 -3.88 -6.92
N HIS A 252 -10.90 -5.00 -7.63
CA HIS A 252 -12.19 -5.48 -8.13
C HIS A 252 -13.13 -5.91 -7.00
N GLU A 253 -12.63 -6.66 -6.02
CA GLU A 253 -13.41 -7.14 -4.87
C GLU A 253 -13.91 -5.98 -3.99
N THR A 254 -13.03 -5.02 -3.70
CA THR A 254 -13.35 -3.87 -2.85
C THR A 254 -14.05 -2.74 -3.59
N ARG A 255 -13.99 -2.74 -4.93
CA ARG A 255 -14.39 -1.64 -5.81
C ARG A 255 -13.68 -0.30 -5.50
N ALA A 256 -12.50 -0.35 -4.88
CA ALA A 256 -11.72 0.85 -4.60
C ALA A 256 -11.42 1.62 -5.90
N TYR A 257 -11.49 2.96 -5.82
CA TYR A 257 -11.32 3.91 -6.93
C TYR A 257 -12.37 3.90 -8.04
N GLN A 258 -13.35 2.99 -7.99
CA GLN A 258 -14.45 2.99 -8.95
C GLN A 258 -15.50 4.03 -8.55
N PRO A 259 -16.22 4.64 -9.51
CA PRO A 259 -17.26 5.59 -9.19
C PRO A 259 -18.42 4.92 -8.43
N PRO A 260 -19.14 5.68 -7.58
CA PRO A 260 -20.37 5.21 -6.97
C PRO A 260 -21.39 4.76 -8.02
N GLN A 261 -22.20 3.76 -7.68
CA GLN A 261 -23.20 3.20 -8.60
C GLN A 261 -24.61 3.62 -8.20
N LEU A 262 -25.45 3.98 -9.17
CA LEU A 262 -26.88 4.17 -8.93
C LEU A 262 -27.57 2.80 -8.83
N ARG A 263 -28.18 2.50 -7.68
CA ARG A 263 -28.93 1.26 -7.43
C ARG A 263 -30.25 1.59 -6.75
N ALA A 264 -31.37 1.22 -7.37
CA ALA A 264 -32.72 1.46 -6.83
C ALA A 264 -32.95 2.91 -6.34
N GLY A 265 -32.46 3.89 -7.12
CA GLY A 265 -32.59 5.32 -6.82
C GLY A 265 -31.56 5.88 -5.82
N GLU A 266 -30.62 5.09 -5.32
CA GLU A 266 -29.56 5.52 -4.40
C GLU A 266 -28.19 5.47 -5.04
N VAL A 267 -27.34 6.45 -4.73
CA VAL A 267 -25.92 6.45 -5.09
C VAL A 267 -25.15 5.67 -4.02
N ILE A 268 -24.56 4.53 -4.42
CA ILE A 268 -23.89 3.59 -3.53
C ILE A 268 -22.41 3.53 -3.88
N ASP A 269 -21.56 4.03 -3.00
CA ASP A 269 -20.10 3.83 -3.05
C ASP A 269 -19.73 2.63 -2.18
N ALA A 270 -19.43 1.51 -2.84
CA ALA A 270 -19.17 0.26 -2.15
C ALA A 270 -17.91 0.31 -1.27
N TYR A 271 -16.88 1.02 -1.72
CA TYR A 271 -15.64 1.11 -0.98
C TYR A 271 -15.76 2.07 0.21
N ALA A 272 -16.45 3.20 0.02
CA ALA A 272 -16.73 4.13 1.12
C ALA A 272 -17.57 3.48 2.22
N ILE A 273 -18.57 2.68 1.86
CA ILE A 273 -19.37 1.89 2.81
C ILE A 273 -18.49 0.92 3.59
N ARG A 274 -17.59 0.17 2.91
CA ARG A 274 -16.65 -0.73 3.57
C ARG A 274 -15.76 0.02 4.57
N LEU A 275 -15.25 1.20 4.21
CA LEU A 275 -14.44 2.01 5.12
C LEU A 275 -15.24 2.52 6.33
N ALA A 276 -16.47 2.98 6.12
CA ALA A 276 -17.34 3.41 7.21
C ALA A 276 -17.60 2.25 8.20
N LEU A 277 -17.84 1.05 7.66
CA LEU A 277 -18.03 -0.15 8.48
C LEU A 277 -16.81 -0.51 9.29
N LEU A 278 -15.63 -0.53 8.66
CA LEU A 278 -14.39 -0.79 9.37
C LEU A 278 -14.19 0.22 10.51
N ARG A 279 -14.44 1.51 10.27
CA ARG A 279 -14.34 2.53 11.33
C ARG A 279 -15.25 2.23 12.53
N LEU A 280 -16.50 1.83 12.28
CA LEU A 280 -17.45 1.45 13.33
C LEU A 280 -17.01 0.18 14.07
N LEU A 281 -16.57 -0.84 13.34
CA LEU A 281 -16.08 -2.09 13.96
C LEU A 281 -14.85 -1.83 14.83
N TYR A 282 -13.92 -1.00 14.35
CA TYR A 282 -12.74 -0.62 15.10
C TYR A 282 -13.05 0.21 16.34
N SER A 283 -14.00 1.16 16.27
CA SER A 283 -14.38 1.95 17.45
C SER A 283 -15.09 1.10 18.50
N ALA A 284 -15.92 0.16 18.06
CA ALA A 284 -16.69 -0.74 18.92
C ALA A 284 -15.93 -2.00 19.34
N GLN A 285 -14.72 -2.23 18.81
CA GLN A 285 -13.93 -3.45 19.01
C GLN A 285 -14.70 -4.75 18.68
N LEU A 286 -15.57 -4.71 17.68
CA LEU A 286 -16.43 -5.83 17.29
C LEU A 286 -15.78 -6.69 16.20
N ARG A 287 -15.81 -8.02 16.42
CA ARG A 287 -15.37 -9.04 15.45
C ARG A 287 -16.55 -9.83 14.94
N VAL A 288 -16.86 -9.65 13.66
CA VAL A 288 -18.07 -10.14 13.00
C VAL A 288 -17.76 -10.48 11.55
N ASP A 289 -18.69 -11.14 10.85
CA ASP A 289 -18.54 -11.43 9.42
C ASP A 289 -18.64 -10.14 8.59
N LEU A 290 -17.48 -9.55 8.29
CA LEU A 290 -17.37 -8.32 7.50
C LEU A 290 -17.92 -8.51 6.08
N ARG A 291 -17.76 -9.69 5.46
CA ARG A 291 -18.27 -9.95 4.11
C ARG A 291 -19.80 -9.84 4.12
N ARG A 292 -20.44 -10.50 5.09
CA ARG A 292 -21.90 -10.46 5.24
C ARG A 292 -22.41 -9.06 5.52
N LEU A 293 -21.72 -8.28 6.36
CA LEU A 293 -22.08 -6.89 6.63
C LEU A 293 -21.99 -6.04 5.36
N VAL A 294 -20.90 -6.13 4.60
CA VAL A 294 -20.74 -5.40 3.34
C VAL A 294 -21.82 -5.80 2.35
N GLN A 295 -22.10 -7.10 2.19
CA GLN A 295 -23.18 -7.56 1.29
C GLN A 295 -24.56 -7.02 1.69
N THR A 296 -24.88 -7.06 2.99
CA THR A 296 -26.11 -6.47 3.53
C THR A 296 -26.19 -4.97 3.25
N ALA A 297 -25.09 -4.25 3.49
CA ALA A 297 -24.98 -2.81 3.26
C ALA A 297 -25.15 -2.42 1.79
N LEU A 298 -24.75 -3.28 0.85
CA LEU A 298 -24.84 -3.03 -0.58
C LEU A 298 -26.17 -3.50 -1.20
N ALA A 299 -26.99 -4.23 -0.45
CA ALA A 299 -28.28 -4.70 -0.92
C ALA A 299 -29.26 -3.53 -1.11
N ALA A 300 -30.05 -3.59 -2.18
CA ALA A 300 -31.16 -2.67 -2.43
C ALA A 300 -32.40 -3.08 -1.61
N SER A 301 -32.24 -3.20 -0.30
CA SER A 301 -33.30 -3.59 0.65
C SER A 301 -33.51 -2.50 1.71
N PRO A 302 -34.67 -2.48 2.40
CA PRO A 302 -34.89 -1.58 3.54
C PRO A 302 -33.80 -1.72 4.62
N HIS A 303 -33.33 -2.94 4.86
CA HIS A 303 -32.23 -3.23 5.79
C HIS A 303 -30.90 -2.62 5.31
N GLY A 304 -30.53 -2.83 4.04
CA GLY A 304 -29.31 -2.24 3.47
C GLY A 304 -29.34 -0.71 3.50
N ARG A 305 -30.51 -0.10 3.21
CA ARG A 305 -30.70 1.36 3.26
C ARG A 305 -30.49 1.92 4.66
N ARG A 306 -31.10 1.30 5.69
CA ARG A 306 -30.89 1.68 7.10
C ARG A 306 -29.42 1.62 7.49
N PHE A 307 -28.72 0.59 7.04
CA PHE A 307 -27.32 0.40 7.35
C PHE A 307 -26.41 1.45 6.69
N ARG A 308 -26.69 1.81 5.43
CA ARG A 308 -26.01 2.92 4.74
C ARG A 308 -26.26 4.26 5.44
N GLN A 309 -27.50 4.52 5.90
CA GLN A 309 -27.84 5.71 6.67
C GLN A 309 -27.08 5.77 8.00
N ALA A 310 -27.03 4.66 8.74
CA ALA A 310 -26.26 4.57 9.98
C ALA A 310 -24.75 4.74 9.78
N CYS A 311 -24.20 4.32 8.63
CA CYS A 311 -22.80 4.58 8.29
C CYS A 311 -22.52 6.06 7.96
N ALA A 312 -23.55 6.83 7.60
CA ALA A 312 -23.45 8.26 7.31
C ALA A 312 -23.66 9.14 8.57
N GLU A 313 -24.36 8.63 9.57
CA GLU A 313 -24.63 9.32 10.84
C GLU A 313 -23.63 8.88 11.94
N PRO A 314 -22.83 9.79 12.51
CA PRO A 314 -21.70 9.44 13.38
C PRO A 314 -22.05 9.07 14.83
N SER A 315 -23.33 8.82 15.17
CA SER A 315 -23.66 8.38 16.53
C SER A 315 -23.29 6.90 16.71
N THR A 316 -22.19 6.66 17.42
CA THR A 316 -21.59 5.34 17.59
C THR A 316 -22.60 4.33 18.16
N GLU A 317 -23.49 4.75 19.05
CA GLU A 317 -24.45 3.85 19.72
C GLU A 317 -25.49 3.25 18.77
N VAL A 318 -26.13 4.06 17.91
CA VAL A 318 -27.17 3.58 16.98
C VAL A 318 -26.57 2.67 15.91
N ALA A 319 -25.40 3.05 15.38
CA ALA A 319 -24.71 2.26 14.38
C ALA A 319 -24.17 0.92 14.96
N VAL A 320 -23.68 0.93 16.20
CA VAL A 320 -23.23 -0.29 16.89
C VAL A 320 -24.39 -1.21 17.24
N GLU A 321 -25.53 -0.66 17.66
CA GLU A 321 -26.72 -1.46 17.94
C GLU A 321 -27.30 -2.10 16.67
N LEU A 322 -27.29 -1.38 15.55
CA LEU A 322 -27.63 -1.93 14.23
C LEU A 322 -26.65 -3.02 13.78
N LEU A 323 -25.36 -2.86 14.06
CA LEU A 323 -24.36 -3.91 13.82
C LEU A 323 -24.65 -5.18 14.63
N ARG A 324 -25.06 -5.05 15.90
CA ARG A 324 -25.41 -6.19 16.77
C ARG A 324 -26.69 -6.89 16.31
N THR A 325 -27.76 -6.15 16.05
CA THR A 325 -29.05 -6.71 15.63
C THR A 325 -29.00 -7.41 14.27
N CYS A 326 -28.14 -6.97 13.34
CA CYS A 326 -27.90 -7.68 12.08
C CYS A 326 -27.23 -9.06 12.27
N LEU A 327 -26.51 -9.29 13.38
CA LEU A 327 -25.87 -10.58 13.67
C LEU A 327 -26.85 -11.57 14.30
N GLU A 328 -27.85 -11.06 15.02
CA GLU A 328 -28.82 -11.85 15.78
C GLU A 328 -29.99 -12.37 14.93
N ARG A 329 -30.23 -11.82 13.72
CA ARG A 329 -31.34 -12.23 12.84
C ARG A 329 -30.87 -12.61 11.43
N PRO A 330 -30.44 -13.87 11.22
CA PRO A 330 -29.89 -14.30 9.94
C PRO A 330 -30.87 -14.30 8.75
N ASP A 331 -32.18 -14.39 9.00
CA ASP A 331 -33.18 -14.80 8.00
C ASP A 331 -33.92 -13.67 7.29
N LEU A 332 -33.62 -12.39 7.58
CA LEU A 332 -34.30 -11.27 6.91
C LEU A 332 -33.82 -11.00 5.46
N GLY A 333 -32.95 -11.87 4.92
CA GLY A 333 -32.49 -11.87 3.52
C GLY A 333 -33.18 -12.89 2.61
N ALA A 334 -33.99 -13.80 3.16
CA ALA A 334 -34.68 -14.84 2.38
C ALA A 334 -36.08 -15.06 2.92
N GLY A 335 -37.05 -14.24 2.51
CA GLY A 335 -38.45 -14.48 2.84
C GLY A 335 -39.32 -13.24 2.73
N GLY A 336 -40.04 -13.13 1.61
CA GLY A 336 -41.06 -12.10 1.41
C GLY A 336 -41.57 -12.04 -0.02
N GLY A 337 -41.76 -13.20 -0.65
CA GLY A 337 -42.31 -13.33 -1.98
C GLY A 337 -43.03 -14.67 -2.11
N SER A 338 -44.21 -14.76 -1.49
CA SER A 338 -45.35 -15.62 -1.86
C SER A 338 -46.23 -15.84 -0.63
N GLY A 339 -47.48 -15.39 -0.68
CA GLY A 339 -48.51 -15.59 0.35
C GLY A 339 -49.26 -14.31 0.65
#